data_AF-A0A243SBZ3-F1
#
_entry.id   AF-A0A243SBZ3-F1
#
_cell.length_a   1.000
_cell.length_b   1.000
_cell.length_c   1.000
_cell.angle_alpha   90.00
_cell.angle_beta   90.00
_cell.angle_gamma   90.00
#
_symmetry.space_group_name_H-M   'P 1'
#
loop_
_entity.id
_entity.type
_entity.pdbx_description
1 polymer ?
#
loop_
_entity_poly.entity_id
_entity_poly.type
_entity_poly.pdbx_seq_one_letter_code
_entity_poly.pdbx_strand_id
1 'polypeptide(L)'
;KERLALIEKGADASIFRSNRNSFQKIIILNLALLFMGIGAGVFIALLLATYTSLDKDALYPAMIFLMAGVSLFIGFKMTNSLDK
;
A
#
# COMPACT_ATOMS: atom_id res chain seq x y z
N LYS A 1 4.42 -0.38 -45.84
CA LYS A 1 3.17 0.40 -46.00
C LYS A 1 2.06 -0.01 -45.01
N GLU A 2 2.07 -1.22 -44.46
CA GLU A 2 1.11 -1.61 -43.39
C GLU A 2 1.41 -0.98 -42.01
N ARG A 3 2.69 -0.69 -41.72
CA ARG A 3 3.12 -0.10 -40.43
C ARG A 3 2.89 1.42 -40.33
N LEU A 4 2.55 2.10 -41.42
CA LEU A 4 2.26 3.54 -41.44
C LEU A 4 0.76 3.82 -41.29
N ALA A 5 -0.10 2.90 -41.75
CA ALA A 5 -1.55 3.02 -41.62
C ALA A 5 -2.04 2.87 -40.16
N LEU A 6 -1.25 2.22 -39.29
CA LEU A 6 -1.53 2.10 -37.84
C LEU A 6 -1.21 3.39 -37.06
N ILE A 7 -0.51 4.36 -37.67
CA ILE A 7 -0.18 5.66 -37.06
C ILE A 7 -1.16 6.76 -37.53
N GLU A 8 -1.77 6.60 -38.72
CA GLU A 8 -2.75 7.55 -39.28
C GLU A 8 -4.20 7.38 -38.79
N LYS A 9 -4.53 6.25 -38.14
CA LYS A 9 -5.72 6.16 -37.30
C LYS A 9 -5.29 6.45 -35.88
N GLY A 10 -5.69 7.59 -35.32
CA GLY A 10 -5.39 8.05 -33.96
C GLY A 10 -5.89 7.11 -32.84
N ALA A 11 -5.37 5.88 -32.78
CA ALA A 11 -5.92 4.78 -32.01
C ALA A 11 -4.89 4.09 -31.08
N ASP A 12 -3.61 4.46 -31.06
CA ASP A 12 -2.63 3.63 -30.33
C ASP A 12 -1.63 4.37 -29.43
N ALA A 13 -1.73 5.69 -29.26
CA ALA A 13 -1.00 6.38 -28.18
C ALA A 13 -1.70 6.24 -26.81
N SER A 14 -2.99 5.86 -26.80
CA SER A 14 -3.76 5.52 -25.59
C SER A 14 -3.43 4.12 -25.07
N ILE A 15 -3.04 3.19 -25.93
CA ILE A 15 -2.68 1.80 -25.57
C ILE A 15 -1.32 1.75 -24.86
N PHE A 16 -0.43 2.72 -25.13
CA PHE A 16 0.86 2.84 -24.44
C PHE A 16 0.82 3.58 -23.09
N ARG A 17 -0.34 4.12 -22.68
CA ARG A 17 -0.47 4.88 -21.42
C ARG A 17 -1.15 4.11 -20.28
N SER A 18 -1.54 2.86 -20.50
CA SER A 18 -2.62 2.25 -19.72
C SER A 18 -2.25 1.31 -18.57
N ASN A 19 -0.97 1.04 -18.23
CA ASN A 19 -0.75 0.06 -17.13
C ASN A 19 0.51 0.23 -16.26
N ARG A 20 1.58 0.88 -16.74
CA ARG A 20 2.84 0.96 -15.96
C ARG A 20 2.72 1.83 -14.70
N ASN A 21 1.83 2.81 -14.72
CA ASN A 21 1.67 3.78 -13.64
C ASN A 21 0.81 3.26 -12.47
N SER A 22 -0.02 2.23 -12.69
CA SER A 22 -0.86 1.67 -11.61
C SER A 22 -0.02 0.84 -10.65
N PHE A 23 0.86 -0.04 -11.14
CA PHE A 23 1.71 -0.86 -10.28
C PHE A 23 2.59 -0.02 -9.35
N GLN A 24 3.19 1.06 -9.84
CA GLN A 24 4.04 1.94 -9.04
C GLN A 24 3.24 2.67 -7.94
N LYS A 25 2.02 3.14 -8.27
CA LYS A 25 1.11 3.78 -7.30
C LYS A 25 0.65 2.79 -6.22
N ILE A 26 0.37 1.55 -6.60
CA ILE A 26 -0.04 0.48 -5.67
C ILE A 26 1.07 0.18 -4.68
N ILE A 27 2.32 0.06 -5.15
CA ILE A 27 3.48 -0.17 -4.29
C ILE A 27 3.67 1.01 -3.32
N ILE A 28 3.63 2.24 -3.82
CA ILE A 28 3.78 3.44 -2.97
C ILE A 28 2.66 3.52 -1.93
N LEU A 29 1.42 3.24 -2.29
CA LEU A 29 0.27 3.24 -1.37
C LEU A 29 0.45 2.20 -0.27
N ASN A 30 0.71 0.95 -0.63
CA ASN A 30 0.88 -0.13 0.35
C ASN A 30 2.09 0.10 1.25
N LEU A 31 3.20 0.63 0.70
CA LEU A 31 4.39 0.96 1.49
C LEU A 31 4.13 2.12 2.45
N ALA A 32 3.41 3.16 2.03
CA ALA A 32 3.00 4.26 2.90
C ALA A 32 2.10 3.77 4.05
N LEU A 33 1.11 2.93 3.75
CA LEU A 33 0.25 2.35 4.79
C LEU A 33 1.02 1.41 5.71
N LEU A 34 1.99 0.64 5.21
CA LEU A 34 2.85 -0.19 6.04
C LEU A 34 3.61 0.66 7.07
N PHE A 35 4.28 1.73 6.62
CA PHE A 35 5.00 2.64 7.52
C PHE A 35 4.07 3.35 8.51
N MET A 36 2.87 3.77 8.08
CA MET A 36 1.86 4.32 8.99
C MET A 36 1.40 3.30 10.05
N GLY A 37 1.16 2.05 9.63
CA GLY A 37 0.76 0.97 10.52
C GLY A 37 1.82 0.63 11.56
N ILE A 38 3.09 0.55 11.14
CA ILE A 38 4.21 0.35 12.06
C ILE A 38 4.31 1.51 13.05
N GLY A 39 4.25 2.75 12.58
CA GLY A 39 4.30 3.93 13.45
C GLY A 39 3.16 3.96 14.48
N ALA A 40 1.93 3.68 14.05
CA ALA A 40 0.78 3.56 14.94
C ALA A 40 0.92 2.39 15.92
N GLY A 41 1.42 1.24 15.47
CA GLY A 41 1.67 0.07 16.30
C GLY A 41 2.69 0.33 17.40
N VAL A 42 3.80 1.00 17.08
CA VAL A 42 4.80 1.42 18.07
C VAL A 42 4.21 2.42 19.06
N PHE A 43 3.43 3.40 18.58
CA PHE A 43 2.80 4.39 19.44
C PHE A 43 1.80 3.76 20.43
N ILE A 44 0.95 2.85 19.95
CA ILE A 44 -0.01 2.12 20.78
C ILE A 44 0.72 1.19 21.76
N ALA A 45 1.76 0.48 21.31
CA ALA A 45 2.60 -0.36 22.17
C ALA A 45 3.24 0.44 23.30
N LEU A 46 3.78 1.62 23.00
CA LEU A 46 4.37 2.52 23.98
C LEU A 46 3.32 2.98 25.01
N LEU A 47 2.12 3.32 24.56
CA LEU A 47 1.02 3.71 25.45
C LEU A 47 0.65 2.56 26.39
N LEU A 48 0.44 1.35 25.84
CA LEU A 48 0.11 0.17 26.64
C LEU A 48 1.23 -0.20 27.61
N ALA A 49 2.50 -0.13 27.18
CA ALA A 49 3.66 -0.40 28.02
C ALA A 49 3.79 0.61 29.18
N THR A 50 3.31 1.84 28.99
CA THR A 50 3.36 2.90 30.01
C THR A 50 2.23 2.76 31.03
N TYR A 51 1.03 2.39 30.58
CA TYR A 51 -0.16 2.34 31.44
C TYR A 51 -0.54 0.93 31.93
N THR A 52 0.12 -0.12 31.43
CA THR A 52 -0.18 -1.52 31.76
C THR A 52 1.09 -2.26 32.15
N SER A 53 0.97 -3.26 33.01
CA SER A 53 2.05 -4.17 33.42
C SER A 53 2.29 -5.32 32.42
N LEU A 54 2.05 -5.08 31.13
CA LEU A 54 2.25 -6.08 30.07
C LEU A 54 3.74 -6.30 29.81
N ASP A 55 4.09 -7.51 29.39
CA ASP A 55 5.46 -7.84 28.98
C ASP A 55 5.84 -7.04 27.72
N LYS A 56 6.84 -6.17 27.87
CA LYS A 56 7.29 -5.26 26.82
C LYS A 56 7.89 -6.04 25.65
N ASP A 57 8.59 -7.14 25.92
CA ASP A 57 9.32 -7.89 24.91
C ASP A 57 8.37 -8.60 23.95
N ALA A 58 7.19 -9.00 24.44
CA ALA A 58 6.12 -9.53 23.62
C ALA A 58 5.21 -8.43 23.02
N LEU A 59 4.97 -7.34 23.76
CA LEU A 59 4.00 -6.31 23.38
C LEU A 59 4.42 -5.52 22.14
N TYR A 60 5.67 -5.08 22.07
CA TYR A 60 6.18 -4.31 20.93
C TYR A 60 6.05 -5.08 19.61
N PRO A 61 6.62 -6.29 19.45
CA PRO A 61 6.48 -7.04 18.21
C PRO A 61 5.01 -7.38 17.92
N ALA A 62 4.20 -7.74 18.93
CA ALA A 62 2.79 -8.05 18.74
C ALA A 62 2.02 -6.87 18.12
N MET A 63 2.13 -5.68 18.70
CA MET A 63 1.41 -4.49 18.24
C MET A 63 1.92 -3.98 16.89
N ILE A 64 3.24 -4.07 16.64
CA ILE A 64 3.84 -3.71 15.35
C ILE A 64 3.30 -4.63 14.24
N PHE A 65 3.39 -5.95 14.41
CA PHE A 65 2.93 -6.90 13.40
C PHE A 65 1.42 -6.82 13.18
N LEU A 66 0.64 -6.64 14.25
CA LEU A 66 -0.80 -6.47 14.17
C LEU A 66 -1.15 -5.23 13.34
N MET A 67 -0.64 -4.05 13.73
CA MET A 67 -1.00 -2.80 13.04
C MET A 67 -0.43 -2.70 11.63
N ALA A 68 0.76 -3.26 11.37
CA ALA A 68 1.30 -3.38 10.02
C ALA A 68 0.43 -4.29 9.13
N GLY A 69 -0.07 -5.39 9.67
CA GLY A 69 -0.98 -6.29 8.95
C GLY A 69 -2.32 -5.63 8.64
N VAL A 70 -2.92 -4.94 9.62
CA VAL A 70 -4.19 -4.21 9.43
C VAL A 70 -4.04 -3.10 8.39
N SER A 71 -2.98 -2.31 8.46
CA SER A 71 -2.78 -1.21 7.51
C SER A 71 -2.54 -1.73 6.09
N LEU A 72 -1.77 -2.80 5.92
CA LEU A 72 -1.55 -3.41 4.61
C LEU A 72 -2.84 -4.03 4.04
N PHE A 73 -3.66 -4.65 4.89
CA PHE A 73 -4.96 -5.17 4.48
C PHE A 73 -5.90 -4.06 3.99
N ILE A 74 -5.92 -2.92 4.68
CA ILE A 74 -6.65 -1.72 4.22
C ILE A 74 -6.08 -1.24 2.88
N GLY A 75 -4.75 -1.17 2.73
CA GLY A 75 -4.09 -0.78 1.49
C GLY A 75 -4.42 -1.68 0.30
N PHE A 76 -4.52 -3.00 0.55
CA PHE A 76 -4.96 -3.98 -0.43
C PHE A 76 -6.43 -3.74 -0.83
N LYS A 77 -7.32 -3.49 0.14
CA LYS A 77 -8.73 -3.18 -0.15
C LYS A 77 -8.89 -1.85 -0.90
N MET A 78 -8.11 -0.83 -0.57
CA MET A 78 -8.11 0.45 -1.29
C MET A 78 -7.57 0.32 -2.72
N THR A 79 -6.53 -0.50 -2.91
CA THR A 79 -5.98 -0.81 -4.24
C THR A 79 -7.05 -1.43 -5.15
N ASN A 80 -7.83 -2.37 -4.64
CA ASN A 80 -8.93 -3.00 -5.38
C ASN A 80 -10.06 -2.03 -5.76
N SER A 81 -10.18 -0.89 -5.08
CA SER A 81 -11.15 0.16 -5.41
C SER A 81 -10.63 1.16 -6.45
N LEU A 82 -9.32 1.19 -6.72
CA LEU A 82 -8.70 2.07 -7.72
C LEU A 82 -8.66 1.46 -9.14
N ASP A 83 -8.98 0.16 -9.25
CA ASP A 83 -9.04 -0.59 -10.50
C ASP A 83 -10.48 -0.71 -11.06
N LYS A 84 -11.39 0.14 -10.57
CA LYS A 84 -12.74 0.38 -11.11
C LYS A 84 -12.79 1.74 -11.77
#